data_AF-A0A962UJ49-F1
#
_entry.id   AF-A0A962UJ49-F1
#
_cell.length_a   1.000
_cell.length_b   1.000
_cell.length_c   1.000
_cell.angle_alpha   90.00
_cell.angle_beta   90.00
_cell.angle_gamma   90.00
#
_symmetry.space_group_name_H-M   'P 1'
#
loop_
_entity.id
_entity.type
_entity.pdbx_description
1 polymer ?
#
loop_
_entity_poly.entity_id
_entity_poly.type
_entity_poly.pdbx_seq_one_letter_code
_entity_poly.pdbx_strand_id
1 'polypeptide(L)'
;MSMVIRSALTAALLGLIPTAAQAEFAPGPYHDAQCMRCHDTTVYTREDRRVRSYPALEAQVARCDANLATKLFPDDLSLLVEHLNTRYYRFTK
;
A
#
# COMPACT_ATOMS: atom_id res chain seq x y z
N MET A 1 41.43 -0.71 47.76
CA MET A 1 41.70 0.70 48.14
C MET A 1 42.77 1.17 47.17
N SER A 2 42.56 2.05 46.20
CA SER A 2 41.86 3.34 46.16
C SER A 2 41.53 3.64 44.68
N MET A 3 40.32 4.05 44.32
CA MET A 3 39.80 5.43 44.26
C MET A 3 39.80 5.98 42.82
N VAL A 4 38.60 5.91 42.23
CA VAL A 4 37.89 6.83 41.30
C VAL A 4 38.70 7.69 40.32
N ILE A 5 38.32 7.62 39.05
CA ILE A 5 38.37 8.78 38.14
C ILE A 5 36.95 9.03 37.62
N ARG A 6 36.39 10.16 38.06
CA ARG A 6 35.13 10.72 37.58
C ARG A 6 35.43 11.47 36.28
N SER A 7 34.98 10.97 35.15
CA SER A 7 35.01 11.73 33.89
C SER A 7 33.58 12.03 33.47
N ALA A 8 33.17 13.25 33.76
CA ALA A 8 31.94 13.85 33.26
C ALA A 8 32.16 14.27 31.81
N LEU A 9 31.36 13.74 30.87
CA LEU A 9 31.20 14.34 29.55
C LEU A 9 29.75 14.18 29.08
N THR A 10 28.95 15.19 29.35
CA THR A 10 27.72 15.50 28.60
C THR A 10 28.13 16.01 27.22
N ALA A 11 28.07 15.15 26.21
CA ALA A 11 28.12 15.55 24.80
C ALA A 11 26.69 15.52 24.25
N ALA A 12 26.07 16.69 24.11
CA ALA A 12 24.80 16.85 23.41
C ALA A 12 25.05 16.65 21.91
N LEU A 13 24.84 15.42 21.44
CA LEU A 13 24.90 15.04 20.04
C LEU A 13 23.53 15.34 19.41
N LEU A 14 23.36 16.54 18.83
CA LEU A 14 22.24 16.84 17.95
C LEU A 14 22.48 16.08 16.63
N GLY A 15 22.11 14.79 16.64
CA GLY A 15 22.26 13.90 15.50
C GLY A 15 21.38 14.32 14.34
N LEU A 16 21.99 14.38 13.16
CA LEU A 16 21.31 14.39 11.86
C LEU A 16 20.25 13.29 11.88
N ILE A 17 18.97 13.65 11.86
CA ILE A 17 17.90 12.66 11.72
C ILE A 17 17.90 12.27 10.24
N PRO A 18 18.26 11.02 9.89
CA PRO A 18 18.04 10.56 8.53
C PRO A 18 16.53 10.52 8.31
N THR A 19 16.05 11.31 7.34
CA THR A 19 14.69 11.14 6.82
C THR A 19 14.63 9.74 6.22
N ALA A 20 14.00 8.81 6.92
CA ALA A 20 13.70 7.51 6.36
C ALA A 20 12.84 7.73 5.12
N ALA A 21 13.37 7.38 3.94
CA ALA A 21 12.57 7.31 2.73
C ALA A 21 11.49 6.23 2.95
N GLN A 22 10.26 6.66 3.19
CA GLN A 22 9.13 5.74 3.19
C GLN A 22 9.00 5.22 1.76
N ALA A 23 9.07 3.89 1.58
CA ALA A 23 8.84 3.30 0.28
C ALA A 23 7.40 3.65 -0.14
N GLU A 24 7.27 4.40 -1.23
CA GLU A 24 5.98 4.82 -1.76
C GLU A 24 5.22 3.60 -2.29
N PHE A 25 3.92 3.53 -2.02
CA PHE A 25 3.09 2.41 -2.45
C PHE A 25 3.02 2.32 -3.97
N ALA A 26 3.34 1.14 -4.51
CA ALA A 26 3.35 0.88 -5.94
C ALA A 26 2.16 -0.02 -6.33
N PRO A 27 1.04 0.53 -6.84
CA PRO A 27 -0.20 -0.22 -7.02
C PRO A 27 -0.11 -1.35 -8.06
N GLY A 28 0.69 -1.17 -9.12
CA GLY A 28 0.90 -2.21 -10.14
C GLY A 28 1.63 -3.44 -9.60
N PRO A 29 2.85 -3.29 -9.05
CA PRO A 29 3.55 -4.38 -8.39
C PRO A 29 2.74 -5.04 -7.27
N TYR A 30 2.00 -4.26 -6.48
CA TYR A 30 1.12 -4.80 -5.45
C TYR A 30 -0.01 -5.65 -6.05
N HIS A 31 -0.69 -5.13 -7.09
CA HIS A 31 -1.73 -5.85 -7.81
C HIS A 31 -1.22 -7.21 -8.32
N ASP A 32 -0.07 -7.22 -8.97
CA ASP A 32 0.51 -8.42 -9.56
C ASP A 32 0.93 -9.44 -8.48
N ALA A 33 1.43 -8.96 -7.34
CA ALA A 33 1.86 -9.83 -6.24
C ALA A 33 0.71 -10.38 -5.38
N GLN A 34 -0.35 -9.58 -5.17
CA GLN A 34 -1.41 -9.88 -4.20
C GLN A 34 -2.71 -10.29 -4.89
N CYS A 35 -3.24 -9.48 -5.80
CA CYS A 35 -4.52 -9.75 -6.45
C CYS A 35 -4.41 -10.89 -7.48
N MET A 36 -3.31 -10.91 -8.24
CA MET A 36 -3.12 -11.85 -9.35
C MET A 36 -2.56 -13.21 -8.92
N ARG A 37 -2.45 -13.45 -7.62
CA ARG A 37 -1.87 -14.68 -7.07
C ARG A 37 -2.78 -15.91 -7.27
N CYS A 38 -4.09 -15.68 -7.38
CA CYS A 38 -5.10 -16.73 -7.48
C CYS A 38 -5.92 -16.68 -8.77
N HIS A 39 -5.91 -15.56 -9.50
CA HIS A 39 -6.64 -15.36 -10.74
C HIS A 39 -5.83 -14.50 -11.71
N ASP A 40 -6.17 -14.52 -12.99
CA ASP A 40 -5.59 -13.63 -13.99
C ASP A 40 -6.45 -12.36 -14.22
N THR A 41 -6.16 -11.61 -15.28
CA THR A 41 -6.81 -10.33 -15.58
C THR A 41 -8.22 -10.50 -16.16
N THR A 42 -8.63 -11.72 -16.48
CA THR A 42 -9.97 -12.01 -17.01
C THR A 42 -11.07 -11.62 -16.04
N VAL A 43 -10.79 -11.56 -14.73
CA VAL A 43 -11.75 -11.11 -13.71
C VAL A 43 -12.22 -9.67 -13.93
N TYR A 44 -11.42 -8.83 -14.61
CA TYR A 44 -11.74 -7.44 -14.90
C TYR A 44 -12.45 -7.25 -16.26
N THR A 45 -12.27 -8.20 -17.19
CA THR A 45 -12.67 -8.09 -18.60
C THR A 45 -13.76 -9.05 -19.02
N ARG A 46 -14.10 -10.06 -18.20
CA ARG A 46 -15.17 -11.02 -18.50
C ARG A 46 -16.53 -10.36 -18.77
N GLU A 47 -17.32 -10.96 -19.65
CA GLU A 47 -18.59 -10.43 -20.14
C GLU A 47 -19.61 -10.21 -19.01
N ASP A 48 -19.66 -11.17 -18.07
CA ASP A 48 -20.55 -11.17 -16.91
C ASP A 48 -20.00 -10.37 -15.70
N ARG A 49 -19.03 -9.46 -15.91
CA ARG A 49 -18.44 -8.69 -14.79
C ARG A 49 -19.51 -7.98 -13.97
N ARG A 50 -19.39 -8.04 -12.64
CA ARG A 50 -20.39 -7.47 -11.72
C ARG A 50 -20.10 -6.04 -11.29
N VAL A 51 -18.84 -5.61 -11.41
CA VAL A 51 -18.42 -4.24 -11.12
C VAL A 51 -18.79 -3.36 -12.32
N ARG A 52 -19.68 -2.38 -12.11
CA ARG A 52 -20.26 -1.55 -13.18
C ARG A 52 -20.18 -0.04 -12.92
N SER A 53 -19.51 0.39 -11.86
CA SER A 53 -19.30 1.80 -11.52
C SER A 53 -18.04 1.99 -10.68
N TYR A 54 -17.56 3.23 -10.58
CA TYR A 54 -16.39 3.57 -9.76
C TYR A 54 -16.59 3.23 -8.26
N PRO A 55 -17.73 3.58 -7.61
CA PRO A 55 -17.97 3.17 -6.22
C PRO A 55 -18.05 1.66 -6.03
N ALA A 56 -18.59 0.92 -7.03
CA ALA A 56 -18.59 -0.53 -6.97
C ALA A 56 -17.18 -1.13 -7.10
N LEU A 57 -16.28 -0.46 -7.83
CA LEU A 57 -14.88 -0.85 -7.93
C LEU A 57 -14.15 -0.64 -6.61
N GLU A 58 -14.33 0.51 -5.96
CA GLU A 58 -13.78 0.78 -4.63
C GLU A 58 -14.19 -0.30 -3.62
N ALA A 59 -15.49 -0.61 -3.55
CA ALA A 59 -16.02 -1.65 -2.66
C ALA A 59 -15.46 -3.04 -3.01
N GLN A 60 -15.30 -3.34 -4.30
CA GLN A 60 -14.71 -4.60 -4.75
C GLN A 60 -13.24 -4.72 -4.33
N VAL A 61 -12.44 -3.67 -4.49
CA VAL A 61 -11.01 -3.67 -4.13
C VAL A 61 -10.85 -3.79 -2.63
N ALA A 62 -11.64 -3.05 -1.84
CA ALA A 62 -11.64 -3.17 -0.38
C ALA A 62 -11.98 -4.58 0.09
N ARG A 63 -12.96 -5.23 -0.55
CA ARG A 63 -13.29 -6.63 -0.25
C ARG A 63 -12.14 -7.58 -0.59
N CYS A 64 -11.49 -7.38 -1.74
CA CYS A 64 -10.33 -8.19 -2.12
C CYS A 64 -9.18 -8.04 -1.11
N ASP A 65 -8.85 -6.82 -0.73
CA ASP A 65 -7.83 -6.53 0.28
C ASP A 65 -8.13 -7.19 1.64
N ALA A 66 -9.38 -7.06 2.11
CA ALA A 66 -9.82 -7.70 3.34
C ALA A 66 -9.70 -9.23 3.29
N ASN A 67 -10.07 -9.85 2.17
CA ASN A 67 -9.96 -11.31 1.98
C ASN A 67 -8.51 -11.80 1.92
N LEU A 68 -7.58 -10.95 1.47
CA LEU A 68 -6.14 -11.22 1.47
C LEU A 68 -5.49 -10.91 2.84
N ALA A 69 -6.24 -10.32 3.77
CA ALA A 69 -5.80 -9.89 5.09
C ALA A 69 -4.58 -8.94 5.07
N THR A 70 -4.40 -8.22 3.97
CA THR A 70 -3.30 -7.26 3.74
C THR A 70 -3.52 -5.92 4.43
N LYS A 71 -4.79 -5.50 4.56
CA LYS A 71 -5.22 -4.29 5.30
C LYS A 71 -4.51 -3.02 4.83
N LEU A 72 -4.64 -2.71 3.54
CA LEU A 72 -4.08 -1.48 2.98
C LEU A 72 -4.60 -0.23 3.70
N PHE A 73 -3.74 0.77 3.83
CA PHE A 73 -4.17 2.10 4.24
C PHE A 73 -5.13 2.70 3.19
N PRO A 74 -6.02 3.62 3.58
CA PRO A 74 -7.00 4.20 2.67
C PRO A 74 -6.39 4.81 1.40
N ASP A 75 -5.25 5.49 1.52
CA ASP A 75 -4.57 6.13 0.39
C ASP A 75 -4.01 5.10 -0.59
N ASP A 76 -3.37 4.04 -0.09
CA ASP A 76 -2.84 2.95 -0.92
C ASP A 76 -3.97 2.19 -1.62
N LEU A 77 -5.08 1.96 -0.91
CA LEU A 77 -6.27 1.33 -1.48
C LEU A 77 -6.85 2.19 -2.62
N SER A 78 -6.91 3.51 -2.43
CA SER A 78 -7.32 4.45 -3.48
C SER A 78 -6.39 4.38 -4.69
N LEU A 79 -5.07 4.37 -4.49
CA LEU A 79 -4.09 4.21 -5.58
C LEU A 79 -4.27 2.90 -6.35
N LEU A 80 -4.60 1.81 -5.66
CA LEU A 80 -4.91 0.52 -6.29
C LEU A 80 -6.22 0.56 -7.08
N VAL A 81 -7.27 1.20 -6.55
CA VAL A 81 -8.53 1.43 -7.27
C VAL A 81 -8.26 2.21 -8.55
N GLU A 82 -7.49 3.30 -8.47
CA GLU A 82 -7.16 4.13 -9.62
C GLU A 82 -6.35 3.38 -10.67
N HIS A 83 -5.41 2.55 -10.24
CA HIS A 83 -4.67 1.67 -11.13
C HIS A 83 -5.60 0.75 -11.92
N LEU A 84 -6.54 0.10 -11.23
CA LEU A 84 -7.51 -0.80 -11.88
C LEU A 84 -8.51 -0.06 -12.75
N ASN A 85 -8.99 1.11 -12.30
CA ASN A 85 -9.91 1.93 -13.09
C ASN A 85 -9.24 2.39 -14.38
N THR A 86 -8.00 2.85 -14.27
CA THR A 86 -7.20 3.27 -15.41
C THR A 86 -6.89 2.10 -16.33
N ARG A 87 -6.61 0.90 -15.86
CA ARG A 87 -6.23 -0.18 -16.79
C ARG A 87 -7.41 -0.93 -17.41
N TYR A 88 -8.50 -1.13 -16.68
CA TYR A 88 -9.54 -2.07 -17.08
C TYR A 88 -10.95 -1.50 -17.15
N TYR A 89 -11.32 -0.56 -16.27
CA TYR A 89 -12.73 -0.18 -16.11
C TYR A 89 -13.12 1.12 -16.80
N ARG A 90 -12.27 2.16 -16.75
CA ARG A 90 -12.51 3.48 -17.36
C ARG A 90 -13.81 4.15 -16.89
N PHE A 91 -14.21 3.93 -15.65
CA PHE A 91 -15.39 4.59 -15.09
C PHE A 91 -15.13 6.07 -14.84
N THR A 92 -16.16 6.88 -15.09
CA THR A 92 -16.25 8.26 -14.57
C THR A 92 -16.37 8.20 -13.05
N LYS A 93 -15.67 9.11 -12.37
CA LYS A 93 -15.68 9.26 -10.91
C LYS A 93 -16.82 10.16 -10.47
#